data_AF-A0A317CFQ0-F1
#
_entry.id   AF-A0A317CFQ0-F1
#
_cell.length_a   1.000
_cell.length_b   1.000
_cell.length_c   1.000
_cell.angle_alpha   90.00
_cell.angle_beta   90.00
_cell.angle_gamma   90.00
#
_symmetry.space_group_name_H-M   'P 1'
#
loop_
_entity.id
_entity.type
_entity.pdbx_description
1 polymer ?
#
loop_
_entity_poly.entity_id
_entity_poly.type
_entity_poly.pdbx_seq_one_letter_code
_entity_poly.pdbx_strand_id
1 'polypeptide(L)'
;MQQVGIYEQLITQLIESHLDRDRFYIGDRQLESADASIWLSRFLSNILEFAIKAIPKGDDQLQKQIEFSNELLMWLKGKFQDEDFFEENLLDTQGKILTAIYELENPVSSDLRKYVENIFPLTGLTQSELFCGSNAGLSLESELKREILSADKIYWLVSFIKWAGIRIFCKELEAFTNSGRELKIITTYMNASQ
;
A
#
# COMPACT_ATOMS: atom_id res chain seq x y z
N MET A 1 -19.65 -23.26 -5.29
CA MET A 1 -18.80 -22.63 -6.32
C MET A 1 -18.36 -23.73 -7.27
N GLN A 2 -18.86 -23.76 -8.51
CA GLN A 2 -18.50 -24.77 -9.51
C GLN A 2 -18.17 -24.08 -10.84
N GLN A 3 -17.20 -23.16 -10.82
CA GLN A 3 -16.51 -22.81 -12.05
C GLN A 3 -15.32 -23.76 -12.17
N VAL A 4 -15.10 -24.26 -13.38
CA VAL A 4 -13.88 -25.01 -13.69
C VAL A 4 -12.82 -23.98 -14.08
N GLY A 5 -11.64 -24.08 -13.49
CA GLY A 5 -10.57 -23.11 -13.70
C GLY A 5 -9.34 -23.42 -12.86
N ILE A 6 -8.34 -22.56 -12.97
CA ILE A 6 -7.14 -22.60 -12.13
C ILE A 6 -7.38 -21.69 -10.92
N TYR A 7 -7.08 -22.21 -9.73
CA TYR A 7 -7.25 -21.50 -8.48
C TYR A 7 -5.92 -21.46 -7.72
N GLU A 8 -5.68 -20.35 -7.05
CA GLU A 8 -4.55 -20.19 -6.15
C GLU A 8 -5.07 -19.58 -4.83
N GLN A 9 -5.54 -20.45 -3.93
CA GLN A 9 -6.12 -20.09 -2.64
C GLN A 9 -5.97 -21.22 -1.63
N LEU A 10 -6.07 -20.91 -0.33
CA LEU A 10 -6.15 -21.94 0.70
C LEU A 10 -7.49 -22.68 0.63
N ILE A 11 -7.43 -24.00 0.74
CA ILE A 11 -8.62 -24.84 0.81
C ILE A 11 -9.22 -24.71 2.23
N THR A 12 -10.40 -24.12 2.33
CA THR A 12 -11.15 -24.05 3.59
C THR A 12 -11.95 -25.35 3.79
N GLN A 13 -12.43 -25.59 5.02
CA GLN A 13 -13.31 -26.73 5.30
C GLN A 13 -14.56 -26.74 4.41
N LEU A 14 -15.10 -25.55 4.08
CA LEU A 14 -16.23 -25.42 3.18
C LEU A 14 -15.87 -25.78 1.75
N ILE A 15 -14.69 -25.39 1.27
CA ILE A 15 -14.23 -25.80 -0.06
C ILE A 15 -14.06 -27.32 -0.09
N GLU A 16 -13.33 -27.89 0.88
CA GLU A 16 -13.10 -29.34 0.98
C GLU A 16 -14.42 -30.13 0.97
N SER A 17 -15.44 -29.66 1.70
CA SER A 17 -16.75 -30.34 1.76
C SER A 17 -17.53 -30.32 0.44
N HIS A 18 -17.14 -29.49 -0.52
CA HIS A 18 -17.77 -29.36 -1.83
C HIS A 18 -16.88 -29.87 -2.97
N LEU A 19 -15.67 -30.36 -2.68
CA LEU A 19 -14.81 -30.98 -3.68
C LEU A 19 -15.34 -32.36 -4.04
N ASP A 20 -15.66 -32.55 -5.31
CA ASP A 20 -16.05 -33.83 -5.88
C ASP A 20 -14.86 -34.41 -6.64
N ARG A 21 -14.04 -35.20 -5.94
CA ARG A 21 -12.81 -35.82 -6.48
C ARG A 21 -13.10 -36.96 -7.47
N ASP A 22 -14.32 -37.49 -7.48
CA ASP A 22 -14.74 -38.52 -8.44
C ASP A 22 -15.10 -37.90 -9.79
N ARG A 23 -15.71 -36.70 -9.77
CA ARG A 23 -16.13 -35.98 -10.97
C ARG A 23 -15.06 -35.06 -11.54
N PHE A 24 -14.21 -34.45 -10.71
CA PHE A 24 -13.25 -33.43 -11.12
C PHE A 24 -11.82 -33.77 -10.72
N TYR A 25 -10.87 -33.39 -11.57
CA TYR A 25 -9.46 -33.33 -11.17
C TYR A 25 -9.27 -32.19 -10.15
N ILE A 26 -8.73 -32.52 -8.98
CA ILE A 26 -8.37 -31.56 -7.94
C ILE A 26 -6.85 -31.47 -7.87
N GLY A 27 -6.30 -30.32 -8.26
CA GLY A 27 -4.88 -30.00 -8.08
C GLY A 27 -4.69 -29.22 -6.79
N ASP A 28 -4.16 -29.88 -5.76
CA ASP A 28 -3.76 -29.25 -4.50
C ASP A 28 -2.23 -29.31 -4.33
N ARG A 29 -1.68 -28.39 -3.53
CA ARG A 29 -0.26 -28.39 -3.13
C ARG A 29 -0.17 -28.16 -1.64
N GLN A 30 0.83 -28.79 -1.01
CA GLN A 30 1.08 -28.58 0.40
C GLN A 30 1.66 -27.18 0.62
N LEU A 31 1.24 -26.54 1.71
CA LEU A 31 1.79 -25.25 2.13
C LEU A 31 3.19 -25.48 2.71
N GLU A 32 4.20 -24.85 2.10
CA GLU A 32 5.58 -24.90 2.56
C GLU A 32 5.82 -23.92 3.72
N SER A 33 6.69 -24.29 4.66
CA SER A 33 6.99 -23.47 5.84
C SER A 33 7.57 -22.10 5.50
N ALA A 34 8.30 -21.98 4.37
CA ALA A 34 8.93 -20.74 3.93
C ALA A 34 7.91 -19.63 3.63
N ASP A 35 6.77 -19.99 3.05
CA ASP A 35 5.73 -19.04 2.63
C ASP A 35 4.46 -19.10 3.51
N ALA A 36 4.42 -20.02 4.48
CA ALA A 36 3.22 -20.27 5.30
C ALA A 36 2.70 -19.01 6.00
N SER A 37 3.60 -18.19 6.55
CA SER A 37 3.24 -16.94 7.22
C SER A 37 2.54 -15.96 6.26
N ILE A 38 2.99 -15.87 5.00
CA ILE A 38 2.42 -14.99 3.97
C ILE A 38 1.03 -15.46 3.56
N TRP A 39 0.87 -16.76 3.32
CA TRP A 39 -0.42 -17.35 2.94
C TRP A 39 -1.47 -17.20 4.05
N LEU A 40 -1.10 -17.53 5.28
CA LEU A 40 -2.01 -17.49 6.43
C LEU A 40 -2.36 -16.05 6.82
N SER A 41 -1.39 -15.12 6.81
CA SER A 41 -1.65 -13.70 7.09
C SER A 41 -2.63 -13.11 6.08
N ARG A 42 -2.41 -13.29 4.77
CA ARG A 42 -3.33 -12.81 3.72
C ARG A 42 -4.75 -13.36 3.89
N PHE A 43 -4.87 -14.66 4.19
CA PHE A 43 -6.15 -15.28 4.45
C PHE A 43 -6.86 -14.66 5.66
N LEU A 44 -6.12 -14.47 6.77
CA LEU A 44 -6.64 -13.85 7.98
C LEU A 44 -6.98 -12.37 7.77
N SER A 45 -6.19 -11.62 7.00
CA SER A 45 -6.45 -10.20 6.71
C SER A 45 -7.84 -9.99 6.12
N ASN A 46 -8.26 -10.84 5.17
CA ASN A 46 -9.60 -10.76 4.58
C ASN A 46 -10.72 -11.02 5.61
N ILE A 47 -10.49 -11.96 6.53
CA ILE A 47 -11.45 -12.29 7.60
C ILE A 47 -11.52 -11.15 8.62
N LEU A 48 -10.37 -10.61 9.02
CA LEU A 48 -10.28 -9.49 9.95
C LEU A 48 -10.93 -8.23 9.37
N GLU A 49 -10.69 -7.93 8.09
CA GLU A 49 -11.35 -6.84 7.39
C GLU A 49 -12.87 -7.00 7.40
N PHE A 50 -13.37 -8.21 7.12
CA PHE A 50 -14.80 -8.51 7.23
C PHE A 50 -15.33 -8.30 8.65
N ALA A 51 -14.63 -8.82 9.67
CA ALA A 51 -15.04 -8.71 11.06
C ALA A 51 -15.10 -7.24 11.53
N ILE A 52 -14.08 -6.44 11.19
CA ILE A 52 -14.03 -5.00 11.50
C ILE A 52 -15.17 -4.25 10.79
N LYS A 53 -15.45 -4.59 9.52
CA LYS A 53 -16.58 -4.00 8.77
C LYS A 53 -17.95 -4.41 9.31
N ALA A 54 -18.05 -5.59 9.93
CA ALA A 54 -19.29 -6.12 10.47
C ALA A 54 -19.70 -5.47 11.80
N ILE A 55 -18.82 -4.70 12.44
CA ILE A 55 -19.15 -3.92 13.65
C ILE A 55 -20.34 -2.99 13.34
N PRO A 56 -21.41 -3.00 14.17
CA PRO A 56 -22.65 -2.29 13.89
C PRO A 56 -22.43 -0.82 13.53
N LYS A 57 -23.17 -0.35 12.51
CA LYS A 57 -23.17 1.05 12.10
C LYS A 57 -23.83 1.91 13.18
N GLY A 58 -23.21 3.06 13.44
CA GLY A 58 -23.66 4.05 14.42
C GLY A 58 -22.64 5.20 14.51
N ASP A 59 -22.98 6.25 15.28
CA ASP A 59 -22.11 7.42 15.43
C ASP A 59 -20.75 7.08 16.07
N ASP A 60 -20.66 5.95 16.79
CA ASP A 60 -19.47 5.44 17.46
C ASP A 60 -18.81 4.24 16.74
N GLN A 61 -19.19 3.96 15.48
CA GLN A 61 -18.69 2.78 14.76
C GLN A 61 -17.17 2.76 14.66
N LEU A 62 -16.54 3.90 14.34
CA LEU A 62 -15.08 4.00 14.25
C LEU A 62 -14.40 3.71 15.60
N GLN A 63 -14.93 4.28 16.68
CA GLN A 63 -14.41 4.05 18.03
C GLN A 63 -14.46 2.55 18.39
N LYS A 64 -15.58 1.88 18.12
CA LYS A 64 -15.74 0.43 18.33
C LYS A 64 -14.80 -0.41 17.46
N GLN A 65 -14.53 0.02 16.23
CA GLN A 65 -13.57 -0.64 15.34
C GLN A 65 -12.15 -0.56 15.89
N ILE A 66 -11.77 0.59 16.43
CA ILE A 66 -10.46 0.80 17.07
C ILE A 66 -10.34 -0.03 18.34
N GLU A 67 -11.37 0.00 19.20
CA GLU A 67 -11.41 -0.79 20.43
C GLU A 67 -11.27 -2.28 20.14
N PHE A 68 -12.04 -2.82 19.20
CA PHE A 68 -11.93 -4.21 18.77
C PHE A 68 -10.53 -4.55 18.23
N SER A 69 -9.92 -3.65 17.45
CA SER A 69 -8.57 -3.84 16.91
C SER A 69 -7.51 -3.89 18.02
N ASN A 70 -7.61 -2.99 19.00
CA ASN A 70 -6.72 -2.97 20.17
C ASN A 70 -6.94 -4.19 21.08
N GLU A 71 -8.17 -4.64 21.30
CA GLU A 71 -8.47 -5.87 22.03
C GLU A 71 -7.81 -7.10 21.37
N LEU A 72 -7.85 -7.18 20.03
CA LEU A 72 -7.18 -8.25 19.30
C LEU A 72 -5.65 -8.19 19.47
N LEU A 73 -5.05 -7.00 19.41
CA LEU A 73 -3.62 -6.81 19.65
C LEU A 73 -3.23 -7.24 21.07
N MET A 74 -4.02 -6.87 22.07
CA MET A 74 -3.78 -7.28 23.47
C MET A 74 -3.97 -8.79 23.67
N TRP A 75 -4.93 -9.40 22.98
CA TRP A 75 -5.09 -10.85 22.99
C TRP A 75 -3.88 -11.56 22.37
N LEU A 76 -3.36 -11.05 21.25
CA LEU A 76 -2.13 -11.58 20.62
C LEU A 76 -0.93 -11.41 21.55
N LYS A 77 -0.77 -10.24 22.17
CA LYS A 77 0.29 -9.98 23.16
C LYS A 77 0.35 -11.08 24.22
N GLY A 78 -0.79 -11.48 24.78
CA GLY A 78 -0.88 -12.55 25.79
C GLY A 78 -0.49 -13.96 25.30
N LYS A 79 -0.19 -14.15 24.00
CA LYS A 79 0.22 -15.43 23.40
C LYS A 79 1.70 -15.50 23.01
N PHE A 80 2.41 -14.37 23.00
CA PHE A 80 3.81 -14.30 22.56
C PHE A 80 4.70 -13.71 23.66
N GLN A 81 6.00 -14.03 23.61
CA GLN A 81 6.99 -13.55 24.59
C GLN A 81 7.51 -12.13 24.28
N ASP A 82 7.39 -11.70 23.02
CA ASP A 82 7.80 -10.36 22.58
C ASP A 82 6.63 -9.40 22.79
N GLU A 83 6.60 -8.81 23.98
CA GLU A 83 5.48 -7.98 24.46
C GLU A 83 5.49 -6.56 23.89
N ASP A 84 6.68 -6.03 23.57
CA ASP A 84 6.87 -4.61 23.23
C ASP A 84 6.28 -4.29 21.85
N PHE A 85 6.42 -5.19 20.87
CA PHE A 85 5.90 -5.00 19.52
C PHE A 85 4.38 -4.72 19.51
N PHE A 86 3.60 -5.39 20.36
CA PHE A 86 2.16 -5.22 20.39
C PHE A 86 1.74 -3.92 21.08
N GLU A 87 2.47 -3.49 22.10
CA GLU A 87 2.17 -2.22 22.80
C GLU A 87 2.49 -1.00 21.94
N GLU A 88 3.60 -1.03 21.20
CA GLU A 88 4.01 0.06 20.30
C GLU A 88 3.04 0.25 19.11
N ASN A 89 2.21 -0.75 18.81
CA ASN A 89 1.27 -0.74 17.69
C ASN A 89 -0.20 -0.54 18.10
N LEU A 90 -0.48 -0.21 19.37
CA LEU A 90 -1.83 0.14 19.79
C LEU A 90 -2.30 1.43 19.11
N LEU A 91 -3.55 1.40 18.62
CA LEU A 91 -4.16 2.53 17.94
C LEU A 91 -4.63 3.60 18.94
N ASP A 92 -4.38 4.87 18.62
CA ASP A 92 -5.00 6.00 19.30
C ASP A 92 -6.52 6.00 19.12
N THR A 93 -7.25 6.42 20.16
CA THR A 93 -8.72 6.36 20.19
C THR A 93 -9.38 7.19 19.09
N GLN A 94 -8.70 8.19 18.54
CA GLN A 94 -9.29 9.08 17.54
C GLN A 94 -9.20 8.54 16.10
N GLY A 95 -8.55 7.39 15.88
CA GLY A 95 -8.52 6.75 14.55
C GLY A 95 -7.82 7.58 13.48
N LYS A 96 -6.76 8.28 13.85
CA LYS A 96 -6.06 9.19 12.95
C LYS A 96 -5.02 8.46 12.11
N ILE A 97 -4.83 8.94 10.88
CA ILE A 97 -3.75 8.54 10.00
C ILE A 97 -2.67 9.62 10.07
N LEU A 98 -1.44 9.24 10.41
CA LEU A 98 -0.30 10.14 10.35
C LEU A 98 0.10 10.33 8.87
N THR A 99 -0.01 11.57 8.37
CA THR A 99 0.27 11.89 6.96
C THR A 99 1.53 12.72 6.74
N ALA A 100 2.02 13.41 7.77
CA ALA A 100 3.24 14.21 7.70
C ALA A 100 3.79 14.52 9.10
N ILE A 101 5.13 14.63 9.19
CA ILE A 101 5.85 15.18 10.34
C ILE A 101 6.86 16.19 9.80
N TYR A 102 6.81 17.42 10.30
CA TYR A 102 7.76 18.48 10.02
C TYR A 102 8.02 19.27 11.30
N GLU A 103 9.25 19.78 11.46
CA GLU A 103 9.52 20.83 12.44
C GLU A 103 8.66 22.06 12.11
N LEU A 104 8.08 22.72 13.12
CA LEU A 104 7.22 23.89 12.89
C LEU A 104 7.98 25.05 12.24
N GLU A 105 9.23 25.24 12.64
CA GLU A 105 10.16 26.17 12.00
C GLU A 105 10.90 25.43 10.88
N ASN A 106 10.26 25.33 9.72
CA ASN A 106 10.84 24.64 8.57
C ASN A 106 11.26 25.60 7.45
N PRO A 107 12.49 25.51 6.92
CA PRO A 107 12.92 26.35 5.80
C PRO A 107 12.17 26.06 4.49
N VAL A 108 11.48 24.92 4.39
CA VAL A 108 10.77 24.50 3.16
C VAL A 108 9.49 25.32 2.94
N SER A 109 8.74 25.64 3.99
CA SER A 109 7.50 26.42 3.89
C SER A 109 7.08 26.98 5.24
N SER A 110 6.63 28.23 5.25
CA SER A 110 5.95 28.84 6.41
C SER A 110 4.52 28.31 6.62
N ASP A 111 3.91 27.73 5.59
CA ASP A 111 2.62 27.05 5.65
C ASP A 111 2.82 25.57 5.29
N LEU A 112 3.12 24.77 6.32
CA LEU A 112 3.39 23.34 6.18
C LEU A 112 2.16 22.56 5.75
N ARG A 113 0.97 22.97 6.17
CA ARG A 113 -0.27 22.29 5.80
C ARG A 113 -0.49 22.37 4.29
N LYS A 114 -0.44 23.58 3.74
CA LYS A 114 -0.59 23.78 2.30
C LYS A 114 0.54 23.13 1.51
N TYR A 115 1.76 23.15 2.04
CA TYR A 115 2.90 22.46 1.42
C TYR A 115 2.63 20.96 1.28
N VAL A 116 2.27 20.28 2.38
CA VAL A 116 1.96 18.84 2.38
C VAL A 116 0.79 18.54 1.44
N GLU A 117 -0.30 19.29 1.51
CA GLU A 117 -1.47 19.10 0.62
C GLU A 117 -1.11 19.22 -0.88
N ASN A 118 -0.09 20.01 -1.22
CA ASN A 118 0.34 20.18 -2.62
C ASN A 118 1.24 19.05 -3.13
N ILE A 119 2.00 18.40 -2.26
CA ILE A 119 2.98 17.37 -2.66
C ILE A 119 2.54 15.95 -2.32
N PHE A 120 1.56 15.77 -1.43
CA PHE A 120 1.08 14.45 -1.05
C PHE A 120 0.33 13.80 -2.24
N PRO A 121 0.70 12.57 -2.65
CA PRO A 121 0.02 11.85 -3.73
C PRO A 121 -1.49 11.70 -3.46
N LEU A 122 -2.33 11.97 -4.46
CA LEU A 122 -3.79 11.92 -4.33
C LEU A 122 -4.32 10.48 -4.20
N THR A 123 -3.58 9.49 -4.73
CA THR A 123 -3.88 8.06 -4.53
C THR A 123 -3.48 7.58 -3.13
N GLY A 124 -2.73 8.39 -2.39
CA GLY A 124 -2.08 8.01 -1.14
C GLY A 124 -0.83 7.16 -1.39
N LEU A 125 -0.10 6.88 -0.30
CA LEU A 125 1.21 6.22 -0.36
C LEU A 125 1.14 4.68 -0.25
N THR A 126 -0.05 4.13 0.01
CA THR A 126 -0.23 2.69 0.31
C THR A 126 -1.12 1.97 -0.70
N GLN A 127 -1.77 2.70 -1.61
CA GLN A 127 -2.69 2.14 -2.59
C GLN A 127 -2.01 2.02 -3.96
N SER A 128 -2.37 0.99 -4.71
CA SER A 128 -2.00 0.87 -6.13
C SER A 128 -3.08 1.53 -6.98
N GLU A 129 -2.67 2.31 -7.97
CA GLU A 129 -3.58 2.95 -8.93
C GLU A 129 -3.23 2.54 -10.37
N LEU A 130 -4.25 2.29 -11.19
CA LEU A 130 -4.07 1.98 -12.61
C LEU A 130 -4.32 3.23 -13.46
N PHE A 131 -3.25 3.91 -13.85
CA PHE A 131 -3.34 5.04 -14.75
C PHE A 131 -3.55 4.59 -16.20
N CYS A 132 -4.74 4.89 -16.73
CA CYS A 132 -5.08 4.64 -18.14
C CYS A 132 -4.92 5.93 -18.96
N GLY A 133 -4.55 5.82 -20.24
CA GLY A 133 -4.42 6.97 -21.15
C GLY A 133 -5.73 7.69 -21.50
N SER A 134 -6.83 7.35 -20.84
CA SER A 134 -8.11 8.05 -20.90
C SER A 134 -8.11 9.24 -19.94
N ASN A 135 -8.72 10.36 -20.33
CA ASN A 135 -8.89 11.55 -19.47
C ASN A 135 -9.91 11.36 -18.32
N ALA A 136 -10.22 10.11 -17.95
CA ALA A 136 -11.12 9.79 -16.85
C ALA A 136 -10.28 9.42 -15.62
N GLY A 137 -10.38 10.20 -14.54
CA GLY A 137 -9.69 9.95 -13.27
C GLY A 137 -8.52 10.90 -12.98
N LEU A 138 -7.66 10.47 -12.06
CA LEU A 138 -6.45 11.21 -11.68
C LEU A 138 -5.43 11.19 -12.82
N SER A 139 -4.76 12.32 -13.03
CA SER A 139 -3.72 12.43 -14.05
C SER A 139 -2.43 11.80 -13.55
N LEU A 140 -1.88 10.84 -14.32
CA LEU A 140 -0.54 10.27 -14.07
C LEU A 140 0.53 11.37 -13.97
N GLU A 141 0.41 12.44 -14.78
CA GLU A 141 1.34 13.56 -14.72
C GLU A 141 1.27 14.27 -13.36
N SER A 142 0.06 14.53 -12.87
CA SER A 142 -0.12 15.18 -11.56
C SER A 142 0.40 14.30 -10.42
N GLU A 143 0.15 13.00 -10.50
CA GLU A 143 0.58 12.07 -9.46
C GLU A 143 2.10 11.92 -9.42
N LEU A 144 2.74 11.72 -10.57
CA LEU A 144 4.19 11.64 -10.66
C LEU A 144 4.88 12.92 -10.19
N LYS A 145 4.30 14.11 -10.46
CA LYS A 145 4.84 15.37 -9.92
C LYS A 145 4.82 15.38 -8.39
N ARG A 146 3.73 14.91 -7.78
CA ARG A 146 3.59 14.80 -6.32
C ARG A 146 4.56 13.79 -5.74
N GLU A 147 4.66 12.60 -6.33
CA GLU A 147 5.62 11.57 -5.92
C GLU A 147 7.08 12.05 -6.03
N ILE A 148 7.46 12.71 -7.12
CA ILE A 148 8.79 13.30 -7.28
C ILE A 148 9.07 14.31 -6.16
N LEU A 149 8.12 15.21 -5.86
CA LEU A 149 8.33 16.26 -4.88
C LEU A 149 8.33 15.75 -3.42
N SER A 150 7.65 14.64 -3.13
CA SER A 150 7.52 14.07 -1.79
C SER A 150 8.53 12.96 -1.48
N ALA A 151 9.17 12.37 -2.48
CA ALA A 151 10.19 11.35 -2.28
C ALA A 151 11.46 11.90 -1.65
N ASP A 152 12.18 11.06 -0.90
CA ASP A 152 13.58 11.30 -0.50
C ASP A 152 14.57 10.77 -1.54
N LYS A 153 14.16 9.74 -2.27
CA LYS A 153 14.98 9.02 -3.24
C LYS A 153 14.14 8.43 -4.35
N ILE A 154 14.62 8.56 -5.59
CA ILE A 154 13.93 8.03 -6.78
C ILE A 154 14.84 7.04 -7.48
N TYR A 155 14.32 5.82 -7.69
CA TYR A 155 14.89 4.83 -8.61
C TYR A 155 14.02 4.77 -9.86
N TRP A 156 14.47 5.38 -10.93
CA TRP A 156 13.77 5.40 -12.20
C TRP A 156 14.26 4.26 -13.10
N LEU A 157 13.53 3.15 -13.07
CA LEU A 157 13.77 1.99 -13.93
C LEU A 157 12.91 2.05 -15.19
N VAL A 158 13.52 2.35 -16.34
CA VAL A 158 12.82 2.49 -17.63
C VAL A 158 13.67 1.96 -18.77
N SER A 159 13.03 1.40 -19.81
CA SER A 159 13.75 0.84 -20.96
C SER A 159 14.39 1.92 -21.85
N PHE A 160 13.73 3.06 -22.04
CA PHE A 160 14.25 4.22 -22.78
C PHE A 160 13.66 5.52 -22.24
N ILE A 161 14.36 6.62 -22.51
CA ILE A 161 13.96 7.97 -22.08
C ILE A 161 13.92 8.88 -23.31
N LYS A 162 12.84 9.63 -23.47
CA LYS A 162 12.73 10.71 -24.49
C LYS A 162 12.62 12.06 -23.79
N TRP A 163 13.32 13.07 -24.30
CA TRP A 163 13.24 14.44 -23.76
C TRP A 163 11.79 14.94 -23.66
N ALA A 164 10.96 14.67 -24.68
CA ALA A 164 9.55 15.06 -24.69
C ALA A 164 8.74 14.48 -23.53
N GLY A 165 9.14 13.31 -23.00
CA GLY A 165 8.49 12.65 -21.86
C GLY A 165 9.02 13.09 -20.50
N ILE A 166 10.29 13.49 -20.40
CA ILE A 166 10.86 13.98 -19.13
C ILE A 166 10.58 15.47 -18.92
N ARG A 167 10.54 16.27 -20.00
CA ARG A 167 10.40 17.74 -19.89
C ARG A 167 9.16 18.19 -19.11
N ILE A 168 8.12 17.37 -19.06
CA ILE A 168 6.88 17.64 -18.32
C ILE A 168 7.09 17.63 -16.79
N PHE A 169 8.18 17.01 -16.32
CA PHE A 169 8.58 16.91 -14.91
C PHE A 169 9.86 17.71 -14.59
N CYS A 170 10.40 18.49 -15.54
CA CYS A 170 11.70 19.16 -15.36
C CYS A 170 11.76 20.02 -14.10
N LYS A 171 10.71 20.81 -13.86
CA LYS A 171 10.65 21.70 -12.69
C LYS A 171 10.73 20.90 -11.38
N GLU A 172 9.96 19.81 -11.29
CA GLU A 172 9.91 18.97 -10.10
C GLU A 172 11.20 18.19 -9.90
N LEU A 173 11.78 17.65 -10.98
CA LEU A 173 13.07 16.96 -10.93
C LEU A 173 14.21 17.89 -10.53
N GLU A 174 14.26 19.11 -11.07
CA GLU A 174 15.24 20.12 -10.68
C GLU A 174 15.09 20.50 -9.20
N ALA A 175 13.86 20.75 -8.74
CA ALA A 175 13.60 21.03 -7.33
C ALA A 175 14.00 19.85 -6.42
N PHE A 176 13.75 18.62 -6.86
CA PHE A 176 14.14 17.40 -6.17
C PHE A 176 15.67 17.27 -6.06
N THR A 177 16.40 17.39 -7.17
CA THR A 177 17.86 17.24 -7.15
C THR A 177 18.58 18.41 -6.47
N ASN A 178 18.06 19.63 -6.58
CA ASN A 178 18.65 20.81 -5.95
C ASN A 178 18.52 20.79 -4.43
N SER A 179 17.57 20.04 -3.87
CA SER A 179 17.46 19.85 -2.42
C SER A 179 18.40 18.77 -1.87
N GLY A 180 19.34 18.26 -2.68
CA GLY A 180 20.31 17.24 -2.28
C GLY A 180 19.77 15.81 -2.25
N ARG A 181 18.54 15.58 -2.74
CA ARG A 181 17.93 14.25 -2.84
C ARG A 181 18.47 13.46 -4.03
N GLU A 182 18.38 12.14 -3.94
CA GLU A 182 19.07 11.24 -4.87
C GLU A 182 18.14 10.70 -5.95
N LEU A 183 18.45 10.99 -7.22
CA LEU A 183 17.81 10.41 -8.40
C LEU A 183 18.76 9.42 -9.07
N LYS A 184 18.36 8.14 -9.14
CA LYS A 184 19.07 7.09 -9.88
C LYS A 184 18.25 6.65 -11.08
N ILE A 185 18.87 6.61 -12.25
CA ILE A 185 18.23 6.14 -13.47
C ILE A 185 18.88 4.83 -13.89
N ILE A 186 18.06 3.79 -14.07
CA ILE A 186 18.47 2.49 -14.61
C ILE A 186 17.77 2.34 -15.95
N THR A 187 18.55 2.35 -17.04
CA THR A 187 18.03 2.22 -18.40
C THR A 187 18.88 1.30 -19.25
N THR A 188 18.23 0.57 -20.16
CA THR A 188 18.88 -0.38 -21.06
C THR A 188 19.16 0.22 -22.44
N TYR A 189 18.63 1.41 -22.74
CA TYR A 189 18.77 2.02 -24.05
C TYR A 189 19.12 3.51 -23.95
N MET A 190 20.42 3.79 -23.92
CA MET A 190 20.98 5.12 -24.18
C MET A 190 21.39 5.20 -25.66
N ASN A 191 20.44 5.21 -26.59
CA ASN A 191 20.75 5.76 -27.90
C ASN A 191 20.94 7.26 -27.69
N ALA A 192 22.20 7.68 -27.58
CA ALA A 192 22.58 9.07 -27.78
C ALA A 192 22.00 9.49 -29.14
N SER A 193 20.93 10.26 -29.10
CA SER A 193 20.35 10.84 -30.30
C SER A 193 21.40 11.82 -30.83
N GLN A 194 21.89 11.59 -32.05
CA GLN A 194 22.58 12.61 -32.84
C GLN A 194 21.63 13.78 -33.12
#